data_AF-A0A2N6QQ67-F1
#
_entry.id   AF-A0A2N6QQ67-F1
#
_cell.length_a   1.000
_cell.length_b   1.000
_cell.length_c   1.000
_cell.angle_alpha   90.00
_cell.angle_beta   90.00
_cell.angle_gamma   90.00
#
_symmetry.space_group_name_H-M   'P 1'
#
loop_
_entity.id
_entity.type
_entity.pdbx_description
1 polymer ?
#
loop_
_entity_poly.entity_id
_entity_poly.type
_entity_poly.pdbx_seq_one_letter_code
_entity_poly.pdbx_strand_id
1 'polypeptide(L)'
;MKTIISSIIFILTILCMFFITENIAYLQFASLQANELPLSYNIISGISSSLAALTPLVVFVFLYVTIETMMNIVFEEHIKALDLYSILGFSFLPMLLYEYFFWYNLKIYGKQTIEYSTEGINNMKFLFGLEQRDMSYINTCCWIALYMIIIFYFFFKGKSMWKTLVSVLLPTALTIAFYRLIS
;
A
#
# COMPACT_ATOMS: atom_id res chain seq x y z
N MET A 1 -23.12 -3.61 -5.86
CA MET A 1 -22.73 -3.26 -4.48
C MET A 1 -21.29 -3.68 -4.15
N LYS A 2 -20.91 -4.96 -4.28
CA LYS A 2 -19.53 -5.43 -4.03
C LYS A 2 -18.44 -4.66 -4.78
N THR A 3 -18.64 -4.42 -6.07
CA THR A 3 -17.71 -3.65 -6.92
C THR A 3 -17.59 -2.18 -6.49
N ILE A 4 -18.71 -1.56 -6.08
CA ILE A 4 -18.72 -0.17 -5.61
C ILE A 4 -17.90 -0.04 -4.32
N ILE A 5 -18.12 -0.94 -3.36
CA ILE A 5 -17.36 -0.95 -2.09
C ILE A 5 -15.87 -1.20 -2.36
N SER A 6 -15.55 -2.16 -3.23
CA SER A 6 -14.17 -2.43 -3.66
C SER A 6 -13.51 -1.18 -4.26
N SER A 7 -14.19 -0.47 -5.17
CA SER A 7 -13.70 0.79 -5.73
C SER A 7 -13.50 1.86 -4.65
N ILE A 8 -14.41 1.98 -3.69
CA ILE A 8 -14.30 2.96 -2.59
C ILE A 8 -13.07 2.64 -1.73
N ILE A 9 -12.88 1.38 -1.32
CA ILE A 9 -11.71 0.95 -0.52
C ILE A 9 -10.43 1.32 -1.27
N PHE A 10 -10.38 0.99 -2.55
CA PHE A 10 -9.21 1.23 -3.37
C PHE A 10 -8.92 2.73 -3.60
N ILE A 11 -9.94 3.55 -3.90
CA ILE A 11 -9.81 5.00 -4.03
C ILE A 11 -9.33 5.62 -2.70
N LEU A 12 -9.87 5.18 -1.58
CA LEU A 12 -9.44 5.66 -0.26
C LEU A 12 -7.99 5.28 0.03
N THR A 13 -7.51 4.12 -0.43
CA THR A 13 -6.11 3.69 -0.30
C THR A 13 -5.19 4.65 -1.08
N ILE A 14 -5.54 4.94 -2.34
CA ILE A 14 -4.82 5.92 -3.17
C ILE A 14 -4.75 7.29 -2.49
N LEU A 15 -5.88 7.76 -1.95
CA LEU A 15 -5.95 9.04 -1.24
C LEU A 15 -5.12 9.03 0.05
N CYS A 16 -5.12 7.94 0.83
CA CYS A 16 -4.30 7.84 2.03
C CYS A 16 -2.82 7.92 1.68
N MET A 17 -2.36 7.20 0.65
CA MET A 17 -0.97 7.29 0.19
C MET A 17 -0.54 8.69 -0.26
N PHE A 18 -1.44 9.40 -0.96
CA PHE A 18 -1.21 10.81 -1.30
C PHE A 18 -0.99 11.65 -0.03
N PHE A 19 -1.92 11.59 0.92
CA PHE A 19 -1.86 12.40 2.13
C PHE A 19 -0.70 12.02 3.07
N ILE A 20 -0.32 10.74 3.13
CA ILE A 20 0.86 10.31 3.89
C ILE A 20 2.11 10.99 3.35
N THR A 21 2.30 10.93 2.03
CA THR A 21 3.50 11.46 1.37
C THR A 21 3.58 12.98 1.51
N GLU A 22 2.44 13.66 1.36
CA GLU A 22 2.34 15.11 1.55
C GLU A 22 2.69 15.52 3.00
N ASN A 23 2.17 14.80 4.00
CA ASN A 23 2.47 15.08 5.41
C ASN A 23 3.95 14.80 5.74
N ILE A 24 4.54 13.72 5.22
CA ILE A 24 5.96 13.44 5.42
C ILE A 24 6.83 14.56 4.83
N ALA A 25 6.53 15.00 3.60
CA ALA A 25 7.27 16.07 2.95
C ALA A 25 7.16 17.40 3.74
N TYR A 26 6.00 17.68 4.33
CA TYR A 26 5.83 18.84 5.22
C TYR A 26 6.66 18.71 6.51
N LEU A 27 6.63 17.54 7.16
CA LEU A 27 7.41 17.29 8.39
C LEU A 27 8.93 17.38 8.14
N GLN A 28 9.39 16.86 7.00
CA GLN A 28 10.79 16.97 6.57
C GLN A 28 11.22 18.42 6.32
N PHE A 29 10.32 19.26 5.81
CA PHE A 29 10.62 20.67 5.63
C PHE A 29 10.63 21.41 6.97
N ALA A 30 9.65 21.14 7.83
CA ALA A 30 9.53 21.78 9.13
C ALA A 30 10.76 21.50 10.03
N SER A 31 11.40 20.33 9.88
CA SER A 31 12.65 20.01 10.60
C SER A 31 13.86 20.84 10.15
N LEU A 32 13.82 21.48 8.98
CA LEU A 32 14.86 22.38 8.49
C LEU A 32 14.76 23.80 9.08
N GLN A 33 13.76 24.08 9.93
CA GLN A 33 13.53 25.38 10.58
C GLN A 33 13.45 26.58 9.60
N ALA A 34 13.10 26.33 8.34
CA ALA A 34 12.98 27.38 7.34
C ALA A 34 11.64 28.13 7.51
N ASN A 35 11.70 29.46 7.48
CA ASN A 35 10.55 30.34 7.78
C ASN A 35 9.43 30.27 6.71
N GLU A 36 9.74 29.89 5.47
CA GLU A 36 8.76 29.78 4.38
C GLU A 36 9.13 28.63 3.43
N LEU A 37 8.12 27.86 2.99
CA LEU A 37 8.30 26.84 1.96
C LEU A 37 8.57 27.50 0.59
N PRO A 38 9.73 27.26 -0.04
CA PRO A 38 9.96 27.69 -1.41
C PRO A 38 8.92 27.10 -2.35
N LEU A 39 8.45 27.88 -3.32
CA LEU A 39 7.50 27.41 -4.34
C LEU A 39 8.00 26.18 -5.09
N SER A 40 9.30 26.09 -5.36
CA SER A 40 9.93 24.91 -5.98
C SER A 40 9.77 23.65 -5.14
N TYR A 41 9.85 23.75 -3.81
CA TYR A 41 9.66 22.62 -2.92
C TYR A 41 8.19 22.16 -2.90
N ASN A 42 7.24 23.11 -2.88
CA ASN A 42 5.81 22.78 -2.99
C ASN A 42 5.49 22.00 -4.27
N ILE A 43 6.07 22.42 -5.40
CA ILE A 43 5.87 21.73 -6.68
C ILE A 43 6.46 20.31 -6.64
N ILE A 44 7.71 20.16 -6.16
CA ILE A 44 8.38 18.86 -6.08
C ILE A 44 7.63 17.91 -5.12
N SER A 45 7.21 18.42 -3.96
CA SER A 45 6.42 17.67 -2.98
C SER A 45 5.07 17.22 -3.54
N GLY A 46 4.38 18.10 -4.27
CA GLY A 46 3.13 17.79 -4.95
C GLY A 46 3.30 16.66 -5.97
N ILE A 47 4.32 16.75 -6.83
CA ILE A 47 4.64 15.70 -7.82
C ILE A 47 4.97 14.38 -7.11
N SER A 48 5.81 14.42 -6.07
CA SER A 48 6.18 13.23 -5.29
C SER A 48 4.94 12.55 -4.68
N SER A 49 4.04 13.34 -4.09
CA SER A 49 2.81 12.84 -3.47
C SER A 49 1.85 12.25 -4.51
N SER A 50 1.74 12.88 -5.69
CA SER A 50 0.96 12.32 -6.80
C SER A 50 1.55 11.02 -7.33
N LEU A 51 2.88 10.91 -7.46
CA LEU A 51 3.54 9.67 -7.87
C LEU A 51 3.36 8.56 -6.82
N ALA A 52 3.49 8.89 -5.53
CA ALA A 52 3.27 7.93 -4.45
C ALA A 52 1.83 7.39 -4.43
N ALA A 53 0.84 8.24 -4.72
CA ALA A 53 -0.57 7.84 -4.86
C ALA A 53 -0.81 6.82 -5.98
N LEU A 54 0.08 6.73 -6.97
CA LEU A 54 0.01 5.71 -8.02
C LEU A 54 0.53 4.35 -7.56
N THR A 55 1.23 4.26 -6.43
CA THR A 55 1.82 2.99 -5.96
C THR A 55 0.75 1.90 -5.74
N PRO A 56 -0.36 2.15 -5.01
CA PRO A 56 -1.42 1.16 -4.88
C PRO A 56 -2.03 0.78 -6.23
N LEU A 57 -2.08 1.70 -7.19
CA LEU A 57 -2.59 1.45 -8.53
C LEU A 57 -1.70 0.53 -9.34
N VAL A 58 -0.39 0.76 -9.34
CA VAL A 58 0.57 -0.13 -10.01
C VAL A 58 0.48 -1.53 -9.42
N VAL A 59 0.41 -1.67 -8.10
CA VAL A 59 0.29 -2.97 -7.45
C VAL A 59 -1.05 -3.65 -7.79
N PHE A 60 -2.15 -2.90 -7.77
CA PHE A 60 -3.47 -3.43 -8.11
C PHE A 60 -3.51 -3.95 -9.55
N VAL A 61 -3.03 -3.15 -10.51
CA VAL A 61 -2.99 -3.52 -11.93
C VAL A 61 -2.07 -4.71 -12.14
N PHE A 62 -0.90 -4.73 -11.49
CA PHE A 62 0.01 -5.87 -11.53
C PHE A 62 -0.70 -7.16 -11.07
N LEU A 63 -1.27 -7.17 -9.86
CA LEU A 63 -1.97 -8.34 -9.33
C LEU A 63 -3.15 -8.75 -10.20
N TYR A 64 -3.93 -7.79 -10.69
CA TYR A 64 -5.07 -8.07 -11.57
C TYR A 64 -4.61 -8.80 -12.83
N VAL A 65 -3.66 -8.22 -13.57
CA VAL A 65 -3.19 -8.79 -14.84
C VAL A 65 -2.54 -10.15 -14.63
N THR A 66 -1.70 -10.30 -13.60
CA THR A 66 -0.97 -11.56 -13.38
C THR A 66 -1.90 -12.68 -12.92
N ILE A 67 -2.84 -12.39 -11.99
CA ILE A 67 -3.79 -13.41 -11.52
C ILE A 67 -4.77 -13.79 -12.63
N GLU A 68 -5.29 -12.81 -13.37
CA GLU A 68 -6.18 -13.05 -14.51
C GLU A 68 -5.50 -13.95 -15.54
N THR A 69 -4.25 -13.63 -15.91
CA THR A 69 -3.46 -14.41 -16.87
C THR A 69 -3.20 -15.82 -16.37
N MET A 70 -2.68 -15.97 -15.15
CA MET A 70 -2.33 -17.28 -14.60
C MET A 70 -3.57 -18.16 -14.43
N MET A 71 -4.67 -17.61 -13.94
CA MET A 71 -5.89 -18.41 -13.71
C MET A 71 -6.63 -18.72 -15.01
N ASN A 72 -6.86 -17.74 -15.89
CA ASN A 72 -7.66 -17.95 -17.09
C ASN A 72 -6.90 -18.62 -18.23
N ILE A 73 -5.61 -18.29 -18.41
CA ILE A 73 -4.81 -18.76 -19.56
C ILE A 73 -3.95 -19.97 -19.17
N VAL A 74 -3.23 -19.90 -18.05
CA VAL A 74 -2.28 -20.98 -17.69
C VAL A 74 -2.98 -22.16 -17.03
N PHE A 75 -3.92 -21.91 -16.12
CA PHE A 75 -4.60 -22.96 -15.37
C PHE A 75 -6.01 -23.30 -15.86
N GLU A 76 -6.49 -22.58 -16.88
CA GLU A 76 -7.83 -22.70 -17.49
C GLU A 76 -8.97 -22.67 -16.45
N GLU A 77 -8.73 -22.04 -15.30
CA GLU A 77 -9.72 -21.79 -14.27
C GLU A 77 -10.39 -20.45 -14.51
N HIS A 78 -11.46 -20.45 -15.29
CA HIS A 78 -12.19 -19.23 -15.63
C HIS A 78 -12.67 -18.45 -14.39
N ILE A 79 -12.18 -17.22 -14.27
CA ILE A 79 -12.59 -16.20 -13.29
C ILE A 79 -13.18 -15.03 -14.07
N LYS A 80 -14.35 -14.56 -13.63
CA LYS A 80 -14.96 -13.35 -14.20
C LYS A 80 -14.15 -12.12 -13.79
N ALA A 81 -13.85 -11.24 -14.74
CA ALA A 81 -13.12 -9.99 -14.53
C ALA A 81 -13.67 -9.15 -13.35
N LEU A 82 -15.00 -8.97 -13.28
CA LEU A 82 -15.65 -8.23 -12.19
C LEU A 82 -15.52 -8.88 -10.82
N ASP A 83 -15.45 -10.22 -10.77
CA ASP A 83 -15.25 -10.95 -9.52
C ASP A 83 -13.80 -10.76 -9.04
N LEU A 84 -12.81 -10.90 -9.94
CA LEU A 84 -11.40 -10.64 -9.63
C LEU A 84 -11.17 -9.20 -9.15
N TYR A 85 -11.71 -8.22 -9.87
CA TYR A 85 -11.64 -6.80 -9.46
C TYR A 85 -12.22 -6.58 -8.06
N SER A 86 -13.38 -7.18 -7.78
CA SER A 86 -14.02 -7.05 -6.47
C SER A 86 -13.17 -7.68 -5.37
N ILE A 87 -12.63 -8.88 -5.59
CA ILE A 87 -11.74 -9.59 -4.65
C ILE A 87 -10.50 -8.75 -4.36
N LEU A 88 -9.86 -8.23 -5.40
CA LEU A 88 -8.65 -7.43 -5.24
C LEU A 88 -8.94 -6.17 -4.44
N GLY A 89 -9.94 -5.36 -4.78
CA GLY A 89 -10.16 -4.14 -3.99
C GLY A 89 -10.61 -4.42 -2.55
N PHE A 90 -11.31 -5.53 -2.27
CA PHE A 90 -11.53 -5.95 -0.87
C PHE A 90 -10.25 -6.38 -0.15
N SER A 91 -9.31 -7.02 -0.85
CA SER A 91 -8.02 -7.42 -0.27
C SER A 91 -7.13 -6.25 0.12
N PHE A 92 -7.39 -5.04 -0.41
CA PHE A 92 -6.73 -3.81 0.01
C PHE A 92 -7.25 -3.23 1.34
N LEU A 93 -8.31 -3.80 1.93
CA LEU A 93 -8.85 -3.28 3.19
C LEU A 93 -7.82 -3.23 4.36
N PRO A 94 -6.97 -4.25 4.59
CA PRO A 94 -5.92 -4.16 5.62
C PRO A 94 -4.92 -3.04 5.32
N MET A 95 -4.56 -2.85 4.04
CA MET A 95 -3.66 -1.77 3.62
C MET A 95 -4.29 -0.41 3.87
N LEU A 96 -5.55 -0.21 3.50
CA LEU A 96 -6.30 1.01 3.78
C LEU A 96 -6.33 1.34 5.28
N LEU A 97 -6.62 0.35 6.12
CA LEU A 97 -6.67 0.55 7.58
C LEU A 97 -5.31 0.94 8.14
N TYR A 98 -4.24 0.29 7.67
CA TYR A 98 -2.87 0.64 8.05
C TYR A 98 -2.49 2.06 7.59
N GLU A 99 -2.72 2.38 6.33
CA GLU A 99 -2.38 3.69 5.76
C GLU A 99 -3.15 4.82 6.46
N TYR A 100 -4.44 4.62 6.70
CA TYR A 100 -5.25 5.57 7.46
C TYR A 100 -4.72 5.76 8.88
N PHE A 101 -4.40 4.66 9.56
CA PHE A 101 -3.82 4.68 10.91
C PHE A 101 -2.47 5.42 10.91
N PHE A 102 -1.59 5.13 9.95
CA PHE A 102 -0.29 5.77 9.83
C PHE A 102 -0.41 7.27 9.52
N TRP A 103 -1.27 7.64 8.58
CA TRP A 103 -1.58 9.03 8.24
C TRP A 103 -2.07 9.82 9.47
N TYR A 104 -3.04 9.26 10.19
CA TYR A 104 -3.59 9.88 11.39
C TYR A 104 -2.50 10.11 12.45
N ASN A 105 -1.64 9.11 12.65
CA ASN A 105 -0.52 9.19 13.58
C ASN A 105 0.50 10.26 13.18
N LEU A 106 0.88 10.34 11.90
CA LEU A 106 1.76 11.40 11.39
C LEU A 106 1.17 12.79 11.64
N LYS A 107 -0.13 12.96 11.42
CA LYS A 107 -0.80 14.26 11.57
C LYS A 107 -0.80 14.76 13.02
N ILE A 108 -0.95 13.86 13.99
CA ILE A 108 -1.06 14.21 15.42
C ILE A 108 0.31 14.26 16.09
N TYR A 109 1.10 13.20 15.95
CA TYR A 109 2.35 13.03 16.69
C TYR A 109 3.57 13.55 15.92
N GLY A 110 3.45 13.69 14.59
CA GLY A 110 4.55 14.15 13.75
C GLY A 110 5.03 15.57 14.06
N LYS A 111 4.13 16.44 14.53
CA LYS A 111 4.50 17.82 14.91
C LYS A 111 5.24 17.93 16.24
N GLN A 112 5.06 16.97 17.14
CA GLN A 112 5.62 17.00 18.49
C GLN A 112 7.10 16.60 18.54
N THR A 113 7.62 16.00 17.46
CA THR A 113 8.97 15.42 17.36
C THR A 113 9.91 16.23 16.46
N ILE A 114 9.48 17.41 16.00
CA ILE A 114 10.28 18.33 15.18
C ILE A 114 11.36 19.06 16.01
N GLU A 115 11.28 18.96 17.34
CA GLU A 115 12.42 19.23 18.20
C GLU A 115 13.48 18.12 18.01
N TYR A 116 14.51 18.45 17.21
CA TYR A 116 15.83 17.82 17.12
C TYR A 116 16.00 16.61 16.16
N SER A 117 16.45 16.93 14.93
CA SER A 117 17.25 16.08 14.02
C SER A 117 16.56 14.91 13.28
N THR A 118 17.25 14.37 12.26
CA THR A 118 16.88 13.13 11.53
C THR A 118 16.72 11.90 12.44
N GLU A 119 17.36 11.89 13.62
CA GLU A 119 17.12 10.85 14.64
C GLU A 119 15.73 10.98 15.28
N GLY A 120 15.17 12.18 15.37
CA GLY A 120 13.82 12.42 15.91
C GLY A 120 12.70 11.80 15.08
N ILE A 121 12.88 11.66 13.77
CA ILE A 121 11.91 10.98 12.88
C ILE A 121 11.94 9.46 13.12
N ASN A 122 13.14 8.88 13.27
CA ASN A 122 13.28 7.45 13.53
C ASN A 122 12.82 7.06 14.95
N ASN A 123 12.96 7.98 15.91
CA ASN A 123 12.54 7.81 17.29
C ASN A 123 11.11 8.35 17.55
N MET A 124 10.34 8.66 16.49
CA MET A 124 8.97 9.13 16.63
C MET A 124 8.11 8.03 17.26
N LYS A 125 7.45 8.39 18.37
CA LYS A 125 6.47 7.53 19.02
C LYS A 125 5.07 7.91 18.58
N PHE A 126 4.37 6.91 18.05
CA PHE A 126 2.99 6.99 17.63
C PHE A 126 2.05 6.55 18.76
N LEU A 127 0.75 6.50 18.46
CA LEU A 127 -0.26 5.97 19.38
C LEU A 127 0.17 4.60 19.93
N PHE A 128 -0.06 4.38 21.23
CA PHE A 128 0.41 3.21 22.00
C PHE A 128 1.93 3.10 22.19
N GLY A 129 2.68 4.16 21.88
CA GLY A 129 4.14 4.14 22.00
C GLY A 129 4.84 3.36 20.89
N LEU A 130 4.12 3.05 19.80
CA LEU A 130 4.66 2.37 18.63
C LEU A 130 5.74 3.21 17.97
N GLU A 131 6.82 2.57 17.55
CA GLU A 131 7.91 3.21 16.83
C GLU A 131 7.78 2.98 15.31
N GLN A 132 8.59 3.69 14.52
CA GLN A 132 8.62 3.53 13.06
C GLN A 132 8.89 2.09 12.63
N ARG A 133 9.70 1.35 13.41
CA ARG A 133 9.96 -0.08 13.18
C ARG A 133 8.70 -0.93 13.35
N ASP A 134 7.88 -0.63 14.35
CA ASP A 134 6.63 -1.36 14.58
C ASP A 134 5.63 -1.09 13.45
N MET A 135 5.57 0.15 12.96
CA MET A 135 4.75 0.49 11.78
C MET A 135 5.19 -0.29 10.54
N SER A 136 6.49 -0.44 10.32
CA SER A 136 7.03 -1.26 9.22
C SER A 136 6.64 -2.74 9.36
N TYR A 137 6.64 -3.27 10.58
CA TYR A 137 6.18 -4.63 10.85
C TYR A 137 4.68 -4.80 10.57
N ILE A 138 3.84 -3.87 11.06
CA ILE A 138 2.39 -3.86 10.81
C ILE A 138 2.10 -3.78 9.30
N ASN A 139 2.81 -2.92 8.57
CA ASN A 139 2.70 -2.82 7.12
C ASN A 139 2.96 -4.16 6.43
N THR A 140 4.03 -4.85 6.85
CA THR A 140 4.37 -6.18 6.33
C THR A 140 3.25 -7.19 6.62
N CYS A 141 2.67 -7.17 7.82
CA CYS A 141 1.52 -7.99 8.16
C CYS A 141 0.29 -7.68 7.28
N CYS A 142 0.03 -6.40 6.97
CA CYS A 142 -1.07 -6.00 6.07
C CYS A 142 -0.87 -6.51 4.64
N TRP A 143 0.37 -6.49 4.12
CA TRP A 143 0.69 -7.09 2.83
C TRP A 143 0.44 -8.60 2.82
N ILE A 144 0.88 -9.32 3.86
CA ILE A 144 0.61 -10.76 3.99
C ILE A 144 -0.90 -11.01 4.05
N ALA A 145 -1.64 -10.21 4.82
CA ALA A 145 -3.10 -10.32 4.92
C ALA A 145 -3.78 -10.10 3.58
N LEU A 146 -3.33 -9.14 2.77
CA LEU A 146 -3.83 -8.90 1.41
C LEU A 146 -3.72 -10.17 0.55
N TYR A 147 -2.54 -10.79 0.49
CA TYR A 147 -2.35 -12.04 -0.27
C TYR A 147 -3.22 -13.18 0.26
N MET A 148 -3.30 -13.34 1.59
CA MET A 148 -4.12 -14.39 2.21
C MET A 148 -5.62 -14.20 1.92
N ILE A 149 -6.12 -12.96 1.92
CA ILE A 149 -7.53 -12.68 1.58
C ILE A 149 -7.82 -13.12 0.15
N ILE A 150 -6.94 -12.80 -0.82
CA ILE A 150 -7.10 -13.22 -2.21
C ILE A 150 -7.16 -14.76 -2.30
N ILE A 151 -6.20 -15.44 -1.67
CA ILE A 151 -6.08 -16.90 -1.73
C ILE A 151 -7.31 -17.58 -1.11
N PHE A 152 -7.70 -17.17 0.10
CA PHE A 152 -8.86 -17.75 0.78
C PHE A 152 -10.15 -17.48 0.02
N TYR A 153 -10.31 -16.29 -0.57
CA TYR A 153 -11.52 -15.98 -1.33
C TYR A 153 -11.67 -16.90 -2.54
N PHE A 154 -10.59 -17.14 -3.29
CA PHE A 154 -10.62 -18.08 -4.41
C PHE A 154 -10.89 -19.51 -3.95
N PHE A 155 -10.28 -19.94 -2.84
CA PHE A 155 -10.56 -21.24 -2.24
C PHE A 155 -12.05 -21.41 -1.89
N PHE A 156 -12.67 -20.43 -1.22
CA PHE A 156 -14.11 -20.46 -0.90
C PHE A 156 -15.02 -20.38 -2.14
N LYS A 157 -14.50 -19.90 -3.26
CA LYS A 157 -15.18 -19.94 -4.58
C LYS A 157 -15.01 -21.29 -5.30
N GLY A 158 -14.41 -22.28 -4.66
CA GLY A 158 -14.21 -23.63 -5.21
C GLY A 158 -13.07 -23.71 -6.21
N LYS A 159 -12.16 -22.72 -6.24
CA LYS A 159 -10.96 -22.74 -7.08
C LYS A 159 -9.88 -23.59 -6.44
N SER A 160 -9.03 -24.21 -7.25
CA SER A 160 -7.97 -25.06 -6.72
C SER A 160 -6.98 -24.25 -5.89
N MET A 161 -6.71 -24.71 -4.67
CA MET A 161 -5.85 -24.01 -3.72
C MET A 161 -4.43 -23.83 -4.26
N TRP A 162 -3.85 -24.87 -4.86
CA TRP A 162 -2.47 -24.81 -5.37
C TRP A 162 -2.38 -23.87 -6.58
N LYS A 163 -3.35 -23.92 -7.50
CA LYS A 163 -3.39 -23.03 -8.68
C LYS A 163 -3.50 -21.58 -8.24
N THR A 164 -4.38 -21.32 -7.28
CA THR A 164 -4.54 -19.99 -6.67
C THR A 164 -3.24 -19.50 -6.03
N LEU A 165 -2.59 -20.34 -5.22
CA LEU A 165 -1.32 -20.00 -4.57
C LEU A 165 -0.25 -19.63 -5.61
N VAL A 166 -0.10 -20.44 -6.66
CA VAL A 166 0.88 -20.19 -7.72
C VAL A 166 0.53 -18.91 -8.49
N SER A 167 -0.74 -18.71 -8.88
CA SER A 167 -1.18 -17.51 -9.60
C SER A 167 -0.95 -16.20 -8.85
N VAL A 168 -1.05 -16.25 -7.52
CA VAL A 168 -0.94 -15.06 -6.67
C VAL A 168 0.51 -14.81 -6.23
N LEU A 169 1.24 -15.86 -5.85
CA LEU A 169 2.56 -15.73 -5.24
C LEU A 169 3.71 -15.79 -6.26
N LEU A 170 3.60 -16.61 -7.32
CA LEU A 170 4.69 -16.80 -8.27
C LEU A 170 5.06 -15.50 -9.01
N PRO A 171 4.12 -14.71 -9.58
CA PRO A 171 4.47 -13.47 -10.26
C PRO A 171 5.19 -12.49 -9.33
N THR A 172 4.70 -12.33 -8.10
CA THR A 172 5.31 -11.48 -7.09
C THR A 172 6.71 -11.96 -6.71
N ALA A 173 6.89 -13.27 -6.49
CA ALA A 173 8.18 -13.85 -6.17
C ALA A 173 9.19 -13.67 -7.32
N LEU A 174 8.75 -13.81 -8.57
CA LEU A 174 9.57 -13.55 -9.75
C LEU A 174 9.99 -12.09 -9.83
N THR A 175 9.06 -11.15 -9.63
CA THR A 175 9.38 -9.71 -9.61
C THR A 175 10.44 -9.39 -8.55
N ILE A 176 10.30 -9.94 -7.33
CA ILE A 176 11.28 -9.75 -6.26
C ILE A 176 12.64 -10.37 -6.63
N ALA A 177 12.63 -11.57 -7.21
CA ALA A 177 13.85 -12.25 -7.63
C ALA A 177 14.59 -11.45 -8.71
N PHE A 178 13.87 -10.98 -9.74
CA PHE A 178 14.45 -10.14 -10.80
C PHE A 178 14.99 -8.81 -10.26
N TYR A 179 14.23 -8.15 -9.37
CA TYR A 179 14.70 -6.93 -8.72
C TYR A 179 16.05 -7.17 -8.02
N ARG A 180 16.17 -8.24 -7.23
CA ARG A 180 17.41 -8.62 -6.54
C ARG A 180 18.56 -9.03 -7.44
N LEU A 181 18.29 -9.49 -8.65
CA LEU A 181 19.33 -9.84 -9.62
C LEU A 181 19.90 -8.61 -10.34
N ILE A 182 19.13 -7.53 -10.41
CA ILE A 182 19.48 -6.31 -11.14
C ILE A 182 20.01 -5.22 -10.17
N SER A 183 19.62 -5.24 -8.90
CA SER A 183 20.10 -4.35 -7.83
C SER A 183 21.39 -4.86 -7.20
#